data_AF-A0A1X7A9T6-F1
#
_entry.id   AF-A0A1X7A9T6-F1
#
_cell.length_a   1.000
_cell.length_b   1.000
_cell.length_c   1.000
_cell.angle_alpha   90.00
_cell.angle_beta   90.00
_cell.angle_gamma   90.00
#
_symmetry.space_group_name_H-M   'P 1'
#
loop_
_entity.id
_entity.type
_entity.pdbx_description
1 polymer ?
#
loop_
_entity_poly.entity_id
_entity_poly.type
_entity_poly.pdbx_seq_one_letter_code
_entity_poly.pdbx_strand_id
1 'polypeptide(L)'
;MVRIAKARQIGSEETERHLRGALVRLGMDRDELLADMRETATDHQSLLRIIMREIDEAVLPRKMALLSDSGIEAMLVASNRRLIELRTNDTVQQKAEGGDTEPEAAARAYAQTIKKIGQQAVGTALQRMGRALNPSTSGKSCSAARLAEVSETLSPESRVHNFLKMIQPRAIGWIMHTNEGRDICREGPDAILLRLDKLEGITTANRRAKATLRRLDNAGPSCSAFALAPGLQVIVAGEGNDSLLAAISNQDRITTLEDWRNIFGEAALAETV
;
A
#
# COMPACT_ATOMS: atom_id res chain seq x y z
N MET A 1 -13.62 16.67 23.67
CA MET A 1 -12.22 17.13 23.85
C MET A 1 -11.15 16.05 23.66
N VAL A 2 -11.45 14.75 23.69
CA VAL A 2 -10.45 13.66 23.58
C VAL A 2 -9.86 13.47 22.16
N ARG A 3 -10.59 13.83 21.11
CA ARG A 3 -10.12 13.68 19.71
C ARG A 3 -9.00 14.63 19.29
N ILE A 4 -8.92 15.82 19.92
CA ILE A 4 -7.92 16.85 19.56
C ILE A 4 -6.53 16.51 20.11
N ALA A 5 -6.47 15.88 21.30
CA ALA A 5 -5.21 15.44 21.90
C ALA A 5 -4.56 14.30 21.11
N LYS A 6 -5.37 13.34 20.61
CA LYS A 6 -4.87 12.19 19.86
C LYS A 6 -4.30 12.57 18.48
N ALA A 7 -4.91 13.55 17.79
CA ALA A 7 -4.39 14.07 16.52
C ALA A 7 -3.06 14.83 16.68
N ARG A 8 -2.90 15.60 17.78
CA ARG A 8 -1.62 16.25 18.11
C ARG A 8 -0.50 15.25 18.43
N GLN A 9 -0.86 14.14 19.07
CA GLN A 9 0.11 13.12 19.48
C GLN A 9 0.63 12.31 18.28
N ILE A 10 -0.27 11.94 17.35
CA ILE A 10 0.11 11.25 16.10
C ILE A 10 0.99 12.15 15.22
N GLY A 11 0.64 13.43 15.09
CA GLY A 11 1.48 14.41 14.38
C GLY A 11 2.86 14.58 15.00
N SER A 12 2.98 14.48 16.33
CA SER A 12 4.26 14.57 17.04
C SER A 12 5.16 13.36 16.75
N GLU A 13 4.61 12.14 16.73
CA GLU A 13 5.39 10.91 16.49
C GLU A 13 5.84 10.76 15.03
N GLU A 14 5.02 11.19 14.08
CA GLU A 14 5.37 11.19 12.66
C GLU A 14 6.45 12.24 12.35
N THR A 15 6.31 13.43 12.93
CA THR A 15 7.33 14.50 12.82
C THR A 15 8.65 14.07 13.47
N GLU A 16 8.60 13.38 14.61
CA GLU A 16 9.79 12.84 15.28
C GLU A 16 10.47 11.75 14.43
N ARG A 17 9.71 10.82 13.84
CA ARG A 17 10.24 9.82 12.91
C ARG A 17 10.89 10.47 11.69
N HIS A 18 10.24 11.49 11.13
CA HIS A 18 10.76 12.23 9.98
C HIS A 18 12.06 12.97 10.33
N LEU A 19 12.11 13.64 11.49
CA LEU A 19 13.30 14.33 11.98
C LEU A 19 14.46 13.36 12.25
N ARG A 20 14.19 12.23 12.89
CA ARG A 20 15.20 11.18 13.13
C ARG A 20 15.75 10.66 11.81
N GLY A 21 14.90 10.38 10.83
CA GLY A 21 15.32 9.98 9.49
C GLY A 21 16.23 11.01 8.82
N ALA A 22 15.87 12.29 8.88
CA ALA A 22 16.68 13.37 8.33
C ALA A 22 18.05 13.51 9.03
N LEU A 23 18.08 13.39 10.36
CA LEU A 23 19.33 13.47 11.14
C LEU A 23 20.26 12.29 10.88
N VAL A 24 19.73 11.07 10.78
CA VAL A 24 20.52 9.89 10.41
C VAL A 24 21.18 10.08 9.05
N ARG A 25 20.40 10.59 8.08
CA ARG A 25 20.90 10.81 6.72
C ARG A 25 21.93 11.93 6.62
N LEU A 26 21.80 12.98 7.44
CA LEU A 26 22.81 14.03 7.56
C LEU A 26 24.15 13.48 8.10
N GLY A 27 24.09 12.43 8.92
CA GLY A 27 25.26 11.76 9.49
C GLY A 27 25.86 10.65 8.63
N MET A 28 25.23 10.30 7.49
CA MET A 28 25.75 9.30 6.56
C MET A 28 27.03 9.79 5.90
N ASP A 29 27.94 8.86 5.62
CA ASP A 29 29.07 9.18 4.76
C ASP A 29 28.62 9.33 3.29
N ARG A 30 29.55 9.78 2.45
CA ARG A 30 29.25 10.08 1.04
C ARG A 30 28.80 8.84 0.27
N ASP A 31 29.34 7.67 0.57
CA ASP A 31 29.08 6.45 -0.19
C ASP A 31 27.74 5.85 0.23
N GLU A 32 27.40 5.92 1.52
CA GLU A 32 26.08 5.60 2.06
C GLU A 32 25.00 6.53 1.49
N LEU A 33 25.29 7.83 1.38
CA LEU A 33 24.35 8.80 0.79
C LEU A 33 24.13 8.52 -0.70
N LEU A 34 25.17 8.12 -1.43
CA LEU A 34 25.07 7.73 -2.83
C LEU A 34 24.30 6.40 -3.01
N ALA A 35 24.43 5.47 -2.07
CA ALA A 35 23.66 4.23 -2.06
C ALA A 35 22.17 4.48 -1.74
N ASP A 36 21.85 5.31 -0.75
CA ASP A 36 20.49 5.76 -0.45
C ASP A 36 19.86 6.49 -1.64
N MET A 37 20.64 7.29 -2.37
CA MET A 37 20.19 7.95 -3.60
C MET A 37 19.93 7.00 -4.77
N ARG A 38 20.47 5.78 -4.75
CA ARG A 38 20.27 4.74 -5.77
C ARG A 38 19.19 3.73 -5.39
N GLU A 39 18.42 4.02 -4.33
CA GLU A 39 17.34 3.17 -3.88
C GLU A 39 16.35 2.89 -5.02
N THR A 40 16.21 1.61 -5.35
CA THR A 40 15.24 1.09 -6.33
C THR A 40 14.00 0.63 -5.61
N ALA A 41 12.84 1.15 -6.00
CA ALA A 41 11.55 0.65 -5.54
C ALA A 41 11.19 -0.65 -6.27
N THR A 42 10.94 -1.71 -5.52
CA THR A 42 10.44 -3.00 -6.04
C THR A 42 8.92 -3.08 -6.07
N ASP A 43 8.23 -2.17 -5.38
CA ASP A 43 6.78 -2.10 -5.31
C ASP A 43 6.26 -0.65 -5.29
N HIS A 44 4.94 -0.50 -5.45
CA HIS A 44 4.26 0.80 -5.43
C HIS A 44 4.49 1.58 -4.13
N GLN A 45 4.52 0.91 -2.97
CA GLN A 45 4.64 1.58 -1.67
C GLN A 45 6.04 2.17 -1.47
N SER A 46 7.06 1.42 -1.87
CA SER A 46 8.46 1.83 -1.89
C SER A 46 8.67 2.99 -2.86
N LEU A 47 8.05 2.94 -4.05
CA LEU A 47 8.10 4.01 -5.03
C LEU A 47 7.46 5.29 -4.49
N LEU A 48 6.27 5.16 -3.90
CA LEU A 48 5.56 6.28 -3.28
C LEU A 48 6.39 6.92 -2.16
N ARG A 49 7.00 6.10 -1.29
CA ARG A 49 7.87 6.57 -0.20
C ARG A 49 9.06 7.36 -0.72
N ILE A 50 9.75 6.86 -1.74
CA ILE A 50 10.92 7.53 -2.34
C ILE A 50 10.50 8.88 -2.93
N ILE A 51 9.39 8.92 -3.69
CA ILE A 51 8.87 10.16 -4.28
C ILE A 51 8.44 11.16 -3.21
N MET A 52 7.71 10.72 -2.17
CA MET A 52 7.28 11.57 -1.07
C MET A 52 8.45 12.20 -0.33
N ARG A 53 9.50 11.40 -0.03
CA ARG A 53 10.74 11.88 0.57
C ARG A 53 11.36 13.01 -0.26
N GLU A 54 11.46 12.83 -1.57
CA GLU A 54 12.01 13.89 -2.44
C GLU A 54 11.14 15.14 -2.50
N ILE A 55 9.81 14.99 -2.50
CA ILE A 55 8.89 16.12 -2.45
C ILE A 55 9.14 16.92 -1.17
N ASP A 56 9.16 16.27 0.00
CA ASP A 56 9.34 16.96 1.28
C ASP A 56 10.69 17.68 1.41
N GLU A 57 11.74 17.17 0.76
CA GLU A 57 13.07 17.81 0.71
C GLU A 57 13.21 18.90 -0.36
N ALA A 58 12.29 18.98 -1.33
CA ALA A 58 12.37 19.91 -2.44
C ALA A 58 11.86 21.31 -2.05
N VAL A 59 12.76 22.17 -1.57
CA VAL A 59 12.45 23.60 -1.35
C VAL A 59 12.50 24.39 -2.66
N LEU A 60 13.58 24.24 -3.44
CA LEU A 60 13.72 24.85 -4.76
C LEU A 60 13.18 23.93 -5.86
N PRO A 61 12.78 24.47 -7.04
CA PRO A 61 12.33 23.67 -8.17
C PRO A 61 13.38 22.63 -8.59
N ARG A 62 13.02 21.35 -8.48
CA ARG A 62 13.86 20.20 -8.84
C ARG A 62 13.15 19.33 -9.87
N LYS A 63 13.91 18.87 -10.85
CA LYS A 63 13.48 17.93 -11.87
C LYS A 63 13.99 16.54 -11.52
N MET A 64 13.13 15.54 -11.61
CA MET A 64 13.45 14.14 -11.32
C MET A 64 12.87 13.24 -12.41
N ALA A 65 13.51 12.10 -12.63
CA ALA A 65 13.07 11.07 -13.56
C ALA A 65 12.85 9.76 -12.80
N LEU A 66 11.74 9.08 -13.08
CA LEU A 66 11.57 7.67 -12.71
C LEU A 66 12.17 6.82 -13.83
N LEU A 67 13.13 5.98 -13.46
CA LEU A 67 13.84 5.10 -14.36
C LEU A 67 13.47 3.65 -14.05
N SER A 68 13.10 2.91 -15.08
CA SER A 68 13.02 1.45 -15.10
C SER A 68 14.12 0.89 -16.01
N ASP A 69 14.19 -0.43 -16.13
CA ASP A 69 15.05 -1.10 -17.11
C ASP A 69 14.69 -0.74 -18.57
N SER A 70 13.43 -0.35 -18.83
CA SER A 70 12.97 0.12 -20.15
C SER A 70 13.25 1.60 -20.43
N GLY A 71 13.75 2.35 -19.45
CA GLY A 71 14.15 3.76 -19.59
C GLY A 71 13.37 4.71 -18.68
N ILE A 72 13.15 5.94 -19.13
CA ILE A 72 12.42 6.94 -18.34
C ILE A 72 10.92 6.64 -18.40
N GLU A 73 10.32 6.27 -17.27
CA GLU A 73 8.87 6.01 -17.16
C GLU A 73 8.07 7.29 -16.93
N ALA A 74 8.65 8.21 -16.14
CA ALA A 74 8.01 9.49 -15.85
C ALA A 74 8.99 10.59 -15.47
N MET A 75 8.57 11.82 -15.68
CA MET A 75 9.25 13.04 -15.27
C MET A 75 8.43 13.75 -14.19
N LEU A 76 9.10 14.13 -13.11
CA LEU A 76 8.53 14.84 -11.97
C LEU A 76 9.18 16.20 -11.80
N VAL A 77 8.37 17.19 -11.42
CA VAL A 77 8.86 18.48 -10.94
C VAL A 77 8.28 18.76 -9.57
N ALA A 78 9.16 18.94 -8.58
CA ALA A 78 8.78 19.32 -7.22
C ALA A 78 9.35 20.70 -6.86
N SER A 79 8.58 21.49 -6.12
CA SER A 79 8.96 22.83 -5.65
C SER A 79 8.17 23.16 -4.38
N ASN A 80 8.75 23.90 -3.44
CA ASN A 80 8.09 24.32 -2.20
C ASN A 80 7.38 23.18 -1.45
N ARG A 81 8.02 22.00 -1.39
CA ARG A 81 7.48 20.76 -0.80
C ARG A 81 6.20 20.24 -1.44
N ARG A 82 6.02 20.51 -2.73
CA ARG A 82 4.85 20.09 -3.51
C ARG A 82 5.30 19.51 -4.84
N LEU A 83 4.64 18.43 -5.25
CA LEU A 83 4.67 17.95 -6.63
C LEU A 83 3.84 18.92 -7.47
N ILE A 84 4.48 19.51 -8.47
CA ILE A 84 3.88 20.49 -9.40
C ILE A 84 3.56 19.83 -10.74
N GLU A 85 4.32 18.80 -11.11
CA GLU A 85 4.17 18.16 -12.40
C GLU A 85 4.56 16.69 -12.34
N LEU A 86 3.79 15.85 -13.03
CA LEU A 86 4.08 14.45 -13.31
C LEU A 86 3.69 14.19 -14.77
N ARG A 87 4.66 13.85 -15.60
CA ARG A 87 4.47 13.49 -17.01
C ARG A 87 4.94 12.06 -17.24
N THR A 88 4.13 11.24 -17.90
CA THR A 88 4.52 9.91 -18.38
C THR A 88 4.67 9.91 -19.89
N ASN A 89 5.31 8.89 -20.45
CA ASN A 89 5.46 8.77 -21.91
C ASN A 89 4.09 8.64 -22.63
N ASP A 90 3.09 8.06 -21.96
CA ASP A 90 1.73 7.89 -22.48
C ASP A 90 0.89 9.17 -22.42
N THR A 91 1.31 10.18 -21.65
CA THR A 91 0.59 11.45 -21.59
C THR A 91 1.06 12.38 -22.70
N VAL A 92 0.44 12.22 -23.89
CA VAL A 92 0.27 13.31 -24.84
C VAL A 92 -0.14 14.53 -24.03
N GLN A 93 0.68 15.58 -24.11
CA GLN A 93 0.54 16.87 -23.42
C GLN A 93 -0.93 17.19 -23.11
N GLN A 94 -1.36 16.90 -21.88
CA GLN A 94 -2.47 17.63 -21.31
C GLN A 94 -1.91 19.03 -21.02
N LYS A 95 -1.89 19.88 -22.06
CA LYS A 95 -2.10 21.30 -21.86
C LYS A 95 -3.45 21.39 -21.16
N ALA A 96 -3.40 21.49 -19.84
CA ALA A 96 -4.56 21.85 -19.06
C ALA A 96 -4.98 23.24 -19.54
N GLU A 97 -6.00 23.28 -20.39
CA GLU A 97 -6.87 24.44 -20.46
C GLU A 97 -7.23 24.81 -19.02
N GLY A 98 -7.04 26.09 -18.70
CA GLY A 98 -7.23 26.63 -17.37
C GLY A 98 -8.62 26.30 -16.85
N GLY A 99 -8.69 25.34 -15.94
CA GLY A 99 -9.86 25.03 -15.15
C GLY A 99 -9.38 24.71 -13.75
N ASP A 100 -9.92 25.43 -12.77
CA ASP A 100 -9.74 25.19 -11.33
C ASP A 100 -10.16 23.74 -11.01
N THR A 101 -9.24 22.81 -11.22
CA THR A 101 -9.42 21.45 -10.76
C THR A 101 -9.00 21.43 -9.31
N GLU A 102 -9.91 21.05 -8.43
CA GLU A 102 -9.66 20.98 -6.99
C GLU A 102 -8.34 20.25 -6.69
N PRO A 103 -7.55 20.69 -5.70
CA PRO A 103 -6.26 20.11 -5.34
C PRO A 103 -6.35 18.60 -5.07
N GLU A 104 -7.53 18.12 -4.69
CA GLU A 104 -7.84 16.71 -4.48
C GLU A 104 -7.86 15.88 -5.77
N ALA A 105 -8.39 16.42 -6.87
CA ALA A 105 -8.39 15.74 -8.16
C ALA A 105 -6.97 15.57 -8.71
N ALA A 106 -6.09 16.56 -8.48
CA ALA A 106 -4.68 16.48 -8.84
C ALA A 106 -3.94 15.40 -8.03
N ALA A 107 -4.16 15.35 -6.71
CA ALA A 107 -3.58 14.33 -5.84
C ALA A 107 -3.99 12.91 -6.28
N ARG A 108 -5.28 12.70 -6.59
CA ARG A 108 -5.79 11.41 -7.11
C ARG A 108 -5.15 11.03 -8.43
N ALA A 109 -5.07 11.97 -9.38
CA ALA A 109 -4.45 11.72 -10.67
C ALA A 109 -2.97 11.35 -10.54
N TYR A 110 -2.20 12.06 -9.70
CA TYR A 110 -0.80 11.74 -9.46
C TYR A 110 -0.62 10.38 -8.77
N ALA A 111 -1.39 10.10 -7.73
CA ALA A 111 -1.32 8.84 -7.01
C ALA A 111 -1.69 7.64 -7.91
N GLN A 112 -2.71 7.77 -8.76
CA GLN A 112 -3.08 6.74 -9.75
C GLN A 112 -1.96 6.48 -10.76
N THR A 113 -1.33 7.54 -11.27
CA THR A 113 -0.22 7.42 -12.23
C THR A 113 1.00 6.76 -11.58
N ILE A 114 1.39 7.18 -10.37
CA ILE A 114 2.48 6.57 -9.62
C ILE A 114 2.18 5.09 -9.32
N LYS A 115 0.93 4.76 -8.98
CA LYS A 115 0.50 3.38 -8.77
C LYS A 115 0.65 2.54 -10.04
N LYS A 116 0.22 3.05 -11.20
CA LYS A 116 0.40 2.34 -12.48
C LYS A 116 1.87 2.06 -12.78
N ILE A 117 2.73 3.06 -12.62
CA ILE A 117 4.19 2.91 -12.84
C ILE A 117 4.75 1.83 -11.90
N GLY A 118 4.45 1.91 -10.60
CA GLY A 118 4.93 0.93 -9.62
C GLY A 118 4.34 -0.48 -9.75
N GLN A 119 3.26 -0.66 -10.53
CA GLN A 119 2.69 -1.97 -10.86
C GLN A 119 3.27 -2.56 -12.15
N GLN A 120 3.77 -1.73 -13.06
CA GLN A 120 4.24 -2.14 -14.38
C GLN A 120 5.77 -2.32 -14.44
N ALA A 121 6.51 -1.57 -13.61
CA ALA A 121 7.96 -1.59 -13.63
C ALA A 121 8.54 -2.63 -12.65
N VAL A 122 9.38 -3.54 -13.17
CA VAL A 122 10.23 -4.42 -12.36
C VAL A 122 11.41 -3.60 -11.86
N GLY A 123 11.24 -2.93 -10.73
CA GLY A 123 12.26 -2.01 -10.21
C GLY A 123 12.17 -0.61 -10.82
N THR A 124 12.00 0.40 -9.99
CA THR A 124 12.02 1.81 -10.41
C THR A 124 12.93 2.63 -9.51
N ALA A 125 13.93 3.29 -10.09
CA ALA A 125 14.79 4.23 -9.37
C ALA A 125 14.34 5.67 -9.63
N LEU A 126 14.48 6.54 -8.62
CA LEU A 126 14.25 7.97 -8.78
C LEU A 126 15.59 8.68 -9.00
N GLN A 127 15.81 9.19 -10.21
CA GLN A 127 17.01 9.95 -10.56
C GLN A 127 16.76 11.45 -10.46
N ARG A 128 17.57 12.15 -9.67
CA ARG A 128 17.56 13.61 -9.59
C ARG A 128 18.30 14.20 -10.81
N MET A 129 17.60 14.97 -11.64
CA MET A 129 18.16 15.57 -12.85
C MET A 129 18.67 17.01 -12.65
N GLY A 130 18.44 17.59 -11.47
CA GLY A 130 18.90 18.94 -11.12
C GLY A 130 17.77 19.95 -10.97
N ARG A 131 18.05 21.23 -11.26
CA ARG A 131 17.07 22.32 -11.12
C ARG A 131 16.09 22.33 -12.28
N ALA A 132 14.81 22.56 -12.00
CA ALA A 132 13.82 22.83 -13.03
C ALA A 132 13.87 24.32 -13.43
N LEU A 133 14.13 24.60 -14.70
CA LEU A 133 14.05 25.94 -15.26
C LEU A 133 12.60 26.20 -15.69
N ASN A 134 12.00 27.29 -15.18
CA ASN A 134 10.61 27.69 -15.44
C ASN A 134 9.58 26.59 -15.09
N PRO A 135 9.47 26.16 -13.82
CA PRO A 135 8.38 25.27 -13.43
C PRO A 135 7.04 25.94 -13.77
N SER A 136 6.13 25.21 -14.42
CA SER A 136 4.78 25.70 -14.69
C SER A 136 4.12 26.07 -13.37
N THR A 137 3.82 27.36 -13.16
CA THR A 137 3.11 27.85 -11.97
C THR A 137 1.60 27.71 -12.11
N SER A 138 1.11 27.41 -13.31
CA SER A 138 -0.31 27.24 -13.59
C SER A 138 -0.75 25.80 -13.42
N GLY A 139 -1.47 25.55 -12.33
CA GLY A 139 -2.48 24.50 -12.24
C GLY A 139 -1.96 23.14 -11.81
N LYS A 140 -2.47 22.70 -10.64
CA LYS A 140 -2.36 21.36 -10.02
C LYS A 140 -1.06 21.16 -9.25
N SER A 141 -1.15 21.16 -7.91
CA SER A 141 -0.04 20.79 -7.03
C SER A 141 -0.50 19.95 -5.85
N CYS A 142 0.34 19.03 -5.39
CA CYS A 142 0.04 18.12 -4.29
C CYS A 142 1.22 18.07 -3.30
N SER A 143 0.97 18.10 -1.99
CA SER A 143 1.99 17.84 -0.98
C SER A 143 2.25 16.34 -0.83
N ALA A 144 3.39 15.95 -0.26
CA ALA A 144 3.66 14.53 0.03
C ALA A 144 2.59 13.92 0.95
N ALA A 145 2.19 14.64 2.00
CA ALA A 145 1.13 14.20 2.92
C ALA A 145 -0.20 13.94 2.20
N ARG A 146 -0.64 14.86 1.33
CA ARG A 146 -1.90 14.69 0.60
C ARG A 146 -1.81 13.57 -0.44
N LEU A 147 -0.64 13.37 -1.05
CA LEU A 147 -0.39 12.25 -1.93
C LEU A 147 -0.49 10.92 -1.18
N ALA A 148 0.05 10.85 0.04
CA ALA A 148 -0.02 9.67 0.91
C ALA A 148 -1.47 9.31 1.25
N GLU A 149 -2.23 10.27 1.79
CA GLU A 149 -3.64 10.09 2.16
C GLU A 149 -4.46 9.54 0.98
N VAL A 150 -4.26 10.10 -0.21
CA VAL A 150 -5.00 9.69 -1.40
C VAL A 150 -4.50 8.34 -1.92
N SER A 151 -3.20 8.07 -1.87
CA SER A 151 -2.64 6.77 -2.22
C SER A 151 -3.17 5.64 -1.32
N GLU A 152 -3.38 5.89 -0.03
CA GLU A 152 -4.01 4.92 0.88
C GLU A 152 -5.42 4.55 0.41
N THR A 153 -6.23 5.55 0.02
CA THR A 153 -7.58 5.32 -0.54
C THR A 153 -7.57 4.65 -1.91
N LEU A 154 -6.47 4.76 -2.64
CA LEU A 154 -6.25 4.12 -3.93
C LEU A 154 -5.58 2.75 -3.80
N SER A 155 -5.26 2.29 -2.60
CA SER A 155 -4.81 0.92 -2.38
C SER A 155 -5.81 -0.01 -3.06
N PRO A 156 -5.35 -0.99 -3.87
CA PRO A 156 -6.27 -1.94 -4.45
C PRO A 156 -7.11 -2.53 -3.31
N GLU A 157 -8.43 -2.70 -3.52
CA GLU A 157 -9.22 -3.53 -2.62
C GLU A 157 -8.40 -4.79 -2.35
N SER A 158 -8.14 -5.05 -1.07
CA SER A 158 -7.28 -6.16 -0.66
C SER A 158 -7.68 -7.41 -1.44
N ARG A 159 -6.71 -8.19 -1.93
CA ARG A 159 -7.05 -9.47 -2.61
C ARG A 159 -7.84 -10.38 -1.68
N VAL A 160 -7.65 -10.25 -0.37
CA VAL A 160 -8.45 -10.88 0.68
C VAL A 160 -9.89 -10.33 0.71
N HIS A 161 -10.09 -9.04 0.45
CA HIS A 161 -11.42 -8.44 0.29
C HIS A 161 -12.13 -8.94 -0.97
N ASN A 162 -11.43 -9.07 -2.09
CA ASN A 162 -11.97 -9.68 -3.32
C ASN A 162 -12.33 -11.14 -3.10
N PHE A 163 -11.48 -11.88 -2.37
CA PHE A 163 -11.77 -13.24 -1.96
C PHE A 163 -13.04 -13.30 -1.09
N LEU A 164 -13.21 -12.39 -0.13
CA LEU A 164 -14.44 -12.30 0.66
C LEU A 164 -15.66 -12.10 -0.26
N LYS A 165 -15.64 -11.15 -1.20
CA LYS A 165 -16.77 -10.93 -2.13
C LYS A 165 -17.13 -12.19 -2.92
N MET A 166 -16.15 -12.98 -3.34
CA MET A 166 -16.38 -14.24 -4.06
C MET A 166 -17.02 -15.32 -3.18
N ILE A 167 -16.62 -15.42 -1.91
CA ILE A 167 -17.10 -16.48 -1.01
C ILE A 167 -18.32 -16.06 -0.22
N GLN A 168 -18.65 -14.77 -0.15
CA GLN A 168 -19.77 -14.22 0.61
C GLN A 168 -21.10 -14.94 0.36
N PRO A 169 -21.48 -15.32 -0.88
CA PRO A 169 -22.71 -16.07 -1.12
C PRO A 169 -22.75 -17.47 -0.48
N ARG A 170 -21.59 -18.05 -0.14
CA ARG A 170 -21.42 -19.37 0.49
C ARG A 170 -21.04 -19.27 1.97
N ALA A 171 -20.71 -18.07 2.44
CA ALA A 171 -20.31 -17.83 3.81
C ALA A 171 -21.55 -17.73 4.71
N ILE A 172 -21.56 -18.53 5.76
CA ILE A 172 -22.60 -18.51 6.81
C ILE A 172 -22.32 -17.36 7.78
N GLY A 173 -21.05 -17.00 7.97
CA GLY A 173 -20.62 -15.81 8.69
C GLY A 173 -19.13 -15.58 8.52
N TRP A 174 -18.67 -14.35 8.68
CA TRP A 174 -17.29 -13.97 8.43
C TRP A 174 -16.83 -12.79 9.30
N ILE A 175 -15.51 -12.72 9.49
CA ILE A 175 -14.79 -11.62 10.15
C ILE A 175 -13.59 -11.27 9.27
N MET A 176 -13.49 -10.02 8.86
CA MET A 176 -12.40 -9.50 8.05
C MET A 176 -11.70 -8.37 8.80
N HIS A 177 -10.38 -8.48 8.87
CA HIS A 177 -9.49 -7.42 9.33
C HIS A 177 -8.82 -6.81 8.10
N THR A 178 -9.03 -5.51 7.92
CA THR A 178 -8.32 -4.73 6.90
C THR A 178 -7.20 -3.91 7.53
N ASN A 179 -6.25 -3.53 6.69
CA ASN A 179 -4.99 -2.86 7.02
C ASN A 179 -5.08 -1.89 8.22
N GLU A 180 -4.09 -2.02 9.10
CA GLU A 180 -3.96 -1.45 10.46
C GLU A 180 -4.72 -2.14 11.60
N GLY A 181 -5.48 -3.22 11.36
CA GLY A 181 -6.13 -3.99 12.44
C GLY A 181 -7.12 -3.18 13.29
N ARG A 182 -7.51 -1.98 12.81
CA ARG A 182 -8.49 -1.09 13.44
C ARG A 182 -9.90 -1.33 12.91
N ASP A 183 -10.02 -1.73 11.66
CA ASP A 183 -11.30 -1.95 11.00
C ASP A 183 -11.59 -3.44 10.95
N ILE A 184 -12.64 -3.82 11.70
CA ILE A 184 -13.15 -5.19 11.77
C ILE A 184 -14.55 -5.18 11.17
N CYS A 185 -14.67 -5.71 9.97
CA CYS A 185 -15.95 -5.95 9.33
C CYS A 185 -16.40 -7.38 9.68
N ARG A 186 -17.66 -7.53 10.09
CA ARG A 186 -18.21 -8.84 10.45
C ARG A 186 -19.67 -8.94 10.04
N GLU A 187 -20.08 -10.13 9.63
CA GLU A 187 -21.47 -10.41 9.26
C GLU A 187 -21.77 -11.89 9.51
N GLY A 188 -23.00 -12.19 9.94
CA GLY A 188 -23.48 -13.55 10.16
C GLY A 188 -24.16 -13.73 11.52
N PRO A 189 -24.67 -14.93 11.81
CA PRO A 189 -25.35 -15.21 13.07
C PRO A 189 -24.41 -15.11 14.28
N ASP A 190 -24.89 -14.57 15.40
CA ASP A 190 -24.12 -14.39 16.63
C ASP A 190 -23.43 -15.67 17.11
N ALA A 191 -24.11 -16.81 16.98
CA ALA A 191 -23.58 -18.12 17.36
C ALA A 191 -22.33 -18.52 16.54
N ILE A 192 -22.24 -18.07 15.30
CA ILE A 192 -21.10 -18.30 14.40
C ILE A 192 -19.99 -17.29 14.69
N LEU A 193 -20.34 -16.00 14.79
CA LEU A 193 -19.37 -14.93 15.10
C LEU A 193 -18.65 -15.20 16.42
N LEU A 194 -19.35 -15.64 17.47
CA LEU A 194 -18.75 -15.96 18.77
C LEU A 194 -17.76 -17.14 18.71
N ARG A 195 -17.93 -18.05 17.74
CA ARG A 195 -16.97 -19.14 17.50
C ARG A 195 -15.79 -18.67 16.65
N LEU A 196 -16.03 -17.79 15.68
CA LEU A 196 -14.97 -17.16 14.88
C LEU A 196 -14.06 -16.29 15.76
N ASP A 197 -14.61 -15.49 16.67
CA ASP A 197 -13.85 -14.67 17.64
C ASP A 197 -12.92 -15.53 18.51
N LYS A 198 -13.39 -16.71 18.96
CA LYS A 198 -12.56 -17.65 19.73
C LYS A 198 -11.38 -18.17 18.91
N LEU A 199 -11.60 -18.49 17.63
CA LEU A 199 -10.53 -18.92 16.72
C LEU A 199 -9.57 -17.76 16.39
N GLU A 200 -10.09 -16.55 16.26
CA GLU A 200 -9.28 -15.34 16.08
C GLU A 200 -8.33 -15.16 17.27
N GLY A 201 -8.83 -15.27 18.50
CA GLY A 201 -8.00 -15.20 19.72
C GLY A 201 -6.85 -16.22 19.74
N ILE A 202 -7.10 -17.45 19.27
CA ILE A 202 -6.09 -18.51 19.19
C ILE A 202 -5.06 -18.24 18.08
N THR A 203 -5.53 -17.82 16.90
CA THR A 203 -4.67 -17.58 15.74
C THR A 203 -3.80 -16.33 15.92
N THR A 204 -4.33 -15.27 16.53
CA THR A 204 -3.59 -14.05 16.85
C THR A 204 -2.54 -14.26 17.94
N ALA A 205 -2.86 -15.03 19.00
CA ALA A 205 -1.88 -15.40 20.03
C ALA A 205 -0.70 -16.20 19.43
N ASN A 206 -0.99 -17.13 18.53
CA ASN A 206 0.04 -17.90 17.82
C ASN A 206 0.86 -17.05 16.83
N ARG A 207 0.24 -16.07 16.16
CA ARG A 207 0.98 -15.11 15.31
C ARG A 207 1.93 -14.25 16.14
N ARG A 208 1.51 -13.73 17.30
CA ARG A 208 2.38 -12.94 18.19
C ARG A 208 3.54 -13.77 18.75
N ALA A 209 3.31 -15.03 19.11
CA ALA A 209 4.36 -15.95 19.56
C ALA A 209 5.35 -16.34 18.44
N LYS A 210 4.91 -16.34 17.17
CA LYS A 210 5.77 -16.58 16.00
C LYS A 210 6.51 -15.32 15.53
N ALA A 211 5.91 -14.14 15.67
CA ALA A 211 6.53 -12.85 15.33
C ALA A 211 7.78 -12.55 16.19
N THR A 212 7.82 -13.05 17.43
CA THR A 212 9.03 -13.01 18.28
C THR A 212 10.13 -13.97 17.83
N LEU A 213 9.83 -14.96 16.97
CA LEU A 213 10.77 -16.01 16.55
C LEU A 213 11.23 -15.92 15.08
N ARG A 214 10.63 -15.07 14.24
CA ARG A 214 11.06 -14.91 12.84
C ARG A 214 10.98 -13.46 12.37
N ARG A 215 12.14 -12.78 12.37
CA ARG A 215 12.46 -11.63 11.51
C ARG A 215 12.76 -12.06 10.05
N LEU A 216 12.05 -13.07 9.54
CA LEU A 216 12.21 -13.50 8.16
C LEU A 216 10.94 -13.15 7.38
N ASP A 217 11.11 -12.15 6.53
CA ASP A 217 10.56 -11.95 5.19
C ASP A 217 9.26 -12.67 4.80
N ASN A 218 8.32 -11.85 4.32
CA ASN A 218 7.27 -12.20 3.37
C ASN A 218 6.49 -13.46 3.70
N ALA A 219 5.60 -13.37 4.69
CA ALA A 219 4.49 -14.32 4.80
C ALA A 219 3.59 -14.16 3.57
N GLY A 220 3.87 -14.96 2.54
CA GLY A 220 3.06 -15.04 1.33
C GLY A 220 1.60 -15.38 1.63
N PRO A 221 0.73 -15.30 0.62
CA PRO A 221 -0.69 -15.56 0.79
C PRO A 221 -0.92 -16.95 1.42
N SER A 222 -1.64 -16.96 2.53
CA SER A 222 -1.93 -18.17 3.30
C SER A 222 -3.43 -18.42 3.35
N CYS A 223 -3.84 -19.65 3.13
CA CYS A 223 -5.22 -20.09 3.29
C CYS A 223 -5.23 -21.48 3.91
N SER A 224 -6.06 -21.66 4.94
CA SER A 224 -6.17 -22.91 5.69
C SER A 224 -7.61 -23.15 6.11
N ALA A 225 -8.03 -24.41 6.08
CA ALA A 225 -9.38 -24.81 6.47
C ALA A 225 -9.34 -25.61 7.78
N PHE A 226 -10.19 -25.25 8.74
CA PHE A 226 -10.32 -25.91 10.04
C PHE A 226 -11.76 -26.35 10.28
N ALA A 227 -11.95 -27.48 10.94
CA ALA A 227 -13.29 -27.90 11.36
C ALA A 227 -13.78 -26.98 12.50
N LEU A 228 -14.96 -26.38 12.34
CA LEU A 228 -15.59 -25.55 13.36
C LEU A 228 -16.65 -26.31 14.14
N ALA A 229 -17.46 -27.09 13.43
CA ALA A 229 -18.54 -27.91 13.97
C ALA A 229 -18.90 -29.03 12.96
N PRO A 230 -19.71 -30.03 13.34
CA PRO A 230 -20.21 -30.99 12.38
C PRO A 230 -20.90 -30.29 11.20
N GLY A 231 -20.43 -30.56 9.97
CA GLY A 231 -20.95 -29.93 8.75
C GLY A 231 -20.39 -28.54 8.41
N LEU A 232 -19.58 -27.94 9.29
CA LEU A 232 -19.09 -26.57 9.19
C LEU A 232 -17.56 -26.49 9.25
N GLN A 233 -16.99 -25.72 8.33
CA GLN A 233 -15.57 -25.41 8.32
C GLN A 233 -15.33 -23.91 8.36
N VAL A 234 -14.17 -23.53 8.87
CA VAL A 234 -13.67 -22.17 8.86
C VAL A 234 -12.46 -22.09 7.96
N ILE A 235 -12.55 -21.18 7.00
CA ILE A 235 -11.44 -20.76 6.17
C ILE A 235 -10.76 -19.60 6.88
N VAL A 236 -9.47 -19.77 7.17
CA VAL A 236 -8.58 -18.72 7.65
C VAL A 236 -7.65 -18.35 6.50
N ALA A 237 -7.86 -17.17 5.95
CA ALA A 237 -7.08 -16.61 4.87
C ALA A 237 -6.33 -15.36 5.34
N GLY A 238 -5.15 -15.10 4.79
CA GLY A 238 -4.41 -13.89 5.09
C GLY A 238 -3.28 -13.60 4.12
N GLU A 239 -3.05 -12.32 3.91
CA GLU A 239 -1.99 -11.77 3.09
C GLU A 239 -1.48 -10.49 3.78
N GLY A 240 -0.20 -10.46 4.14
CA GLY A 240 0.35 -9.34 4.91
C GLY A 240 -0.41 -9.08 6.21
N ASN A 241 -0.99 -7.88 6.34
CA ASN A 241 -1.77 -7.46 7.50
C ASN A 241 -3.27 -7.78 7.40
N ASP A 242 -3.75 -8.15 6.21
CA ASP A 242 -5.15 -8.47 6.01
C ASP A 242 -5.42 -9.93 6.39
N SER A 243 -6.54 -10.17 7.06
CA SER A 243 -6.97 -11.53 7.38
C SER A 243 -8.47 -11.69 7.35
N LEU A 244 -8.90 -12.88 6.97
CA LEU A 244 -10.28 -13.26 6.83
C LEU A 244 -10.50 -14.59 7.54
N LEU A 245 -11.53 -14.63 8.37
CA LEU A 245 -12.09 -15.85 8.92
C LEU A 245 -13.51 -15.99 8.39
N ALA A 246 -13.81 -17.05 7.65
CA ALA A 246 -15.13 -17.29 7.08
C ALA A 246 -15.62 -18.71 7.40
N ALA A 247 -16.80 -18.81 8.01
CA ALA A 247 -17.48 -20.08 8.21
C ALA A 247 -18.27 -20.46 6.96
N ILE A 248 -18.03 -21.67 6.45
CA ILE A 248 -18.66 -22.23 5.25
C ILE A 248 -19.15 -23.66 5.52
N SER A 249 -20.04 -24.15 4.65
CA SER A 249 -20.41 -25.56 4.63
C SER A 249 -19.24 -26.44 4.19
N ASN A 250 -19.18 -27.68 4.68
CA ASN A 250 -18.21 -28.67 4.22
C ASN A 250 -18.27 -28.91 2.69
N GLN A 251 -19.45 -28.73 2.09
CA GLN A 251 -19.66 -28.93 0.66
C GLN A 251 -18.96 -27.85 -0.18
N ASP A 252 -18.87 -26.62 0.33
CA ASP A 252 -18.31 -25.46 -0.37
C ASP A 252 -16.79 -25.33 -0.19
N ARG A 253 -16.17 -26.21 0.61
CA ARG A 253 -14.75 -26.14 0.95
C ARG A 253 -13.85 -26.17 -0.27
N ILE A 254 -14.05 -27.15 -1.16
CA ILE A 254 -13.15 -27.36 -2.30
C ILE A 254 -13.23 -26.14 -3.20
N THR A 255 -14.43 -25.72 -3.58
CA THR A 255 -14.67 -24.54 -4.41
C THR A 255 -14.09 -23.27 -3.78
N THR A 256 -14.22 -23.09 -2.47
CA THR A 256 -13.65 -21.94 -1.76
C THR A 256 -12.11 -21.92 -1.79
N LEU A 257 -11.47 -23.08 -1.68
CA LEU A 257 -10.01 -23.18 -1.81
C LEU A 257 -9.54 -22.99 -3.26
N GLU A 258 -10.35 -23.40 -4.23
CA GLU A 258 -10.09 -23.12 -5.65
C GLU A 258 -10.21 -21.63 -5.97
N ASP A 259 -11.20 -20.95 -5.40
CA ASP A 259 -11.35 -19.49 -5.53
C ASP A 259 -10.13 -18.75 -4.96
N TRP A 260 -9.59 -19.22 -3.83
CA TRP A 260 -8.32 -18.71 -3.30
C TRP A 260 -7.16 -18.94 -4.29
N ARG A 261 -7.07 -20.14 -4.85
CA ARG A 261 -6.06 -20.47 -5.86
C ARG A 261 -6.23 -19.65 -7.14
N ASN A 262 -7.44 -19.27 -7.54
CA ASN A 262 -7.64 -18.42 -8.71
C ASN A 262 -7.14 -16.98 -8.47
N ILE A 263 -7.22 -16.48 -7.24
CA ILE A 263 -6.75 -15.13 -6.89
C ILE A 263 -5.22 -15.10 -6.69
N PHE A 264 -4.62 -16.19 -6.20
CA PHE A 264 -3.21 -16.23 -5.78
C PHE A 264 -2.31 -17.22 -6.53
N GLY A 265 -2.87 -18.13 -7.33
CA GLY A 265 -2.18 -19.27 -7.92
C GLY A 265 -1.37 -18.97 -9.18
N GLU A 266 -1.57 -17.82 -9.84
CA GLU A 266 -0.76 -17.43 -11.00
C GLU A 266 0.58 -16.78 -10.62
N ALA A 267 0.77 -16.36 -9.36
CA ALA A 267 2.01 -15.74 -8.91
C ALA A 267 3.16 -16.74 -8.65
N ALA A 268 2.86 -18.04 -8.53
CA ALA A 268 3.86 -19.05 -8.19
C ALA A 268 4.61 -19.67 -9.39
N LEU A 269 4.23 -19.32 -10.64
CA LEU A 269 4.87 -19.86 -11.85
C LEU A 269 5.90 -18.90 -12.48
N ALA A 270 6.10 -17.70 -11.92
CA ALA A 270 7.07 -16.73 -12.42
C ALA A 270 8.44 -16.77 -11.70
N GLU A 271 8.61 -17.56 -10.63
CA GLU A 271 9.87 -17.66 -9.87
C GLU A 271 10.69 -18.93 -10.16
N THR A 272 10.37 -19.69 -11.20
CA THR A 272 11.18 -20.83 -11.64
C THR A 272 11.39 -20.85 -13.15
N VAL A 273 12.16 -19.89 -13.67
CA VAL A 273 13.00 -20.06 -14.87
C VAL A 273 14.31 -19.33 -14.67
#